data_AF-A0A7Y4VK54-F1
#
_entry.id   AF-A0A7Y4VK54-F1
#
_cell.length_a   1.000
_cell.length_b   1.000
_cell.length_c   1.000
_cell.angle_alpha   90.00
_cell.angle_beta   90.00
_cell.angle_gamma   90.00
#
_symmetry.space_group_name_H-M   'P 1'
#
loop_
_entity.id
_entity.type
_entity.pdbx_description
1 polymer ?
#
loop_
_entity_poly.entity_id
_entity_poly.type
_entity_poly.pdbx_seq_one_letter_code
_entity_poly.pdbx_strand_id
1 'polypeptide(L)'
;MKRYLILLLLAVACGPTAKAPSKTDPKNVKPDWLTYKPDQSFYYIGIGKSTKNGTNNYLQEAKKSALEDLVSEIKVNVSSSSVLSQIDANKEFKEKYEQIIQTTAADEIEEFEQVDSWQDERNYWVYYRLSKQRYKEIKEEQKRNAVSISLDFFSKAKQAERNGELVLALGFYYQGFRAIQKYLGEPIRIDFEGKEILLTSEVVASMQMVLDKMDVSVNPTEIALNRRVSLSEQSIVAKVIEKATKKAIADLPLRADFEKGSGNVFPTYKTDAAGAAKVLLTKISSRDLEQTVSIKVNPLSFAGPSATKIDSLIALKMVVPRATLLLKVQRPLVYLSASEKSLGAVKSSLQISNRIRNYLTNAGFEFTDDKKKAELSLSVEANSEKGAVSGSIYITYVTAVIRVAAAKDNKEIYATTLDRIKGFSLDYERSSQEAYNKSLEVLEKEKLPELLNSILQ
;
A
#
# COMPACT_ATOMS: atom_id res chain seq x y z
N MET A 1 -43.79 -57.08 89.57
CA MET A 1 -42.70 -56.68 90.48
C MET A 1 -42.09 -55.37 89.96
N LYS A 2 -41.92 -54.41 90.89
CA LYS A 2 -41.17 -53.13 90.89
C LYS A 2 -40.65 -52.54 89.55
N ARG A 3 -41.16 -51.35 89.14
CA ARG A 3 -40.67 -49.94 89.35
C ARG A 3 -39.82 -49.48 88.13
N TYR A 4 -39.81 -48.27 87.58
CA TYR A 4 -40.08 -46.85 87.96
C TYR A 4 -40.58 -46.11 86.69
N LEU A 5 -41.52 -45.16 86.65
CA LEU A 5 -41.69 -43.82 87.28
C LEU A 5 -40.86 -42.68 86.62
N ILE A 6 -41.59 -41.78 85.94
CA ILE A 6 -41.47 -40.28 85.88
C ILE A 6 -40.64 -39.58 84.76
N LEU A 7 -41.38 -38.96 83.81
CA LEU A 7 -41.65 -37.51 83.67
C LEU A 7 -40.72 -36.59 82.83
N LEU A 8 -41.36 -35.93 81.84
CA LEU A 8 -41.48 -34.46 81.65
C LEU A 8 -40.81 -33.75 80.42
N LEU A 9 -41.71 -33.07 79.68
CA LEU A 9 -41.69 -31.71 79.07
C LEU A 9 -40.92 -31.30 77.77
N LEU A 10 -41.75 -30.87 76.79
CA LEU A 10 -41.78 -29.61 76.00
C LEU A 10 -40.57 -29.07 75.23
N ALA A 11 -40.74 -28.89 73.90
CA ALA A 11 -40.41 -27.65 73.16
C ALA A 11 -41.13 -27.57 71.80
N VAL A 12 -41.36 -26.34 71.33
CA VAL A 12 -42.26 -25.83 70.27
C VAL A 12 -41.43 -25.33 69.06
N ALA A 13 -41.94 -25.41 67.81
CA ALA A 13 -42.08 -24.26 66.85
C ALA A 13 -42.05 -24.59 65.33
N CYS A 14 -43.01 -23.96 64.63
CA CYS A 14 -43.07 -23.45 63.23
C CYS A 14 -42.87 -24.33 61.98
N GLY A 15 -43.89 -24.35 61.11
CA GLY A 15 -43.80 -24.77 59.69
C GLY A 15 -43.39 -23.64 58.73
N PRO A 16 -43.10 -23.93 57.46
CA PRO A 16 -43.93 -23.36 56.37
C PRO A 16 -44.11 -24.23 55.10
N THR A 17 -45.33 -24.11 54.56
CA THR A 17 -45.72 -23.91 53.15
C THR A 17 -45.01 -24.67 52.01
N ALA A 18 -45.80 -25.50 51.33
CA ALA A 18 -45.54 -26.06 50.02
C ALA A 18 -45.21 -24.96 48.99
N LYS A 19 -44.02 -25.04 48.38
CA LYS A 19 -43.72 -24.36 47.12
C LYS A 19 -44.32 -25.19 45.99
N ALA A 20 -45.37 -24.66 45.37
CA ALA A 20 -45.83 -25.13 44.08
C ALA A 20 -44.68 -25.05 43.06
N PRO A 21 -44.45 -26.08 42.23
CA PRO A 21 -43.53 -25.94 41.10
C PRO A 21 -44.07 -24.87 40.16
N SER A 22 -43.17 -23.95 39.81
CA SER A 22 -43.34 -22.95 38.77
C SER A 22 -43.95 -23.58 37.52
N LYS A 23 -44.99 -22.93 36.98
CA LYS A 23 -45.54 -23.22 35.66
C LYS A 23 -44.43 -23.04 34.62
N THR A 24 -43.75 -24.12 34.26
CA THR A 24 -43.00 -24.18 33.00
C THR A 24 -44.01 -23.98 31.87
N ASP A 25 -43.90 -22.85 31.19
CA ASP A 25 -44.58 -22.59 29.93
C ASP A 25 -44.26 -23.76 28.97
N PRO A 26 -45.24 -24.61 28.60
CA PRO A 26 -45.00 -25.84 27.85
C PRO A 26 -44.52 -25.59 26.39
N LYS A 27 -44.26 -24.34 26.00
CA LYS A 27 -43.81 -23.95 24.66
C LYS A 27 -42.31 -23.68 24.52
N ASN A 28 -41.49 -23.79 25.57
CA ASN A 28 -40.05 -23.50 25.46
C ASN A 28 -39.14 -24.61 26.02
N VAL A 29 -39.43 -25.87 25.66
CA VAL A 29 -38.55 -27.01 25.97
C VAL A 29 -37.22 -26.82 25.24
N LYS A 30 -36.11 -26.87 25.97
CA LYS A 30 -34.76 -26.71 25.43
C LYS A 30 -34.44 -27.85 24.43
N PRO A 31 -34.12 -27.54 23.16
CA PRO A 31 -33.76 -28.56 22.16
C PRO A 31 -32.46 -29.28 22.47
N ASP A 32 -32.38 -30.54 22.05
CA ASP A 32 -31.20 -31.41 22.26
C ASP A 32 -29.94 -30.89 21.55
N TRP A 33 -30.10 -30.20 20.40
CA TRP A 33 -28.98 -29.64 19.63
C TRP A 33 -28.23 -28.51 20.37
N LEU A 34 -28.78 -27.98 21.46
CA LEU A 34 -28.08 -27.06 22.36
C LEU A 34 -27.20 -27.74 23.40
N THR A 35 -27.33 -29.06 23.55
CA THR A 35 -26.56 -29.87 24.52
C THR A 35 -25.42 -30.61 23.83
N TYR A 36 -25.66 -31.11 22.62
CA TYR A 36 -24.64 -31.73 21.77
C TYR A 36 -24.90 -31.37 20.30
N LYS A 37 -23.84 -31.19 19.51
CA LYS A 37 -23.97 -30.93 18.07
C LYS A 37 -24.57 -32.17 17.40
N PRO A 38 -25.64 -32.04 16.59
CA PRO A 38 -26.25 -33.19 15.93
C PRO A 38 -25.22 -33.92 15.06
N ASP A 39 -25.12 -35.25 15.19
CA ASP A 39 -24.27 -36.04 14.30
C ASP A 39 -25.04 -36.38 13.02
N GLN A 40 -24.92 -35.51 12.01
CA GLN A 40 -25.49 -35.73 10.69
C GLN A 40 -24.38 -35.76 9.64
N SER A 41 -23.88 -36.97 9.34
CA SER A 41 -22.76 -37.17 8.42
C SER A 41 -22.94 -36.52 7.04
N PHE A 42 -24.18 -36.36 6.56
CA PHE A 42 -24.54 -35.77 5.27
C PHE A 42 -24.60 -34.24 5.24
N TYR A 43 -24.55 -33.58 6.40
CA TYR A 43 -24.69 -32.13 6.52
C TYR A 43 -23.45 -31.51 7.17
N TYR A 44 -23.11 -30.30 6.74
CA TYR A 44 -22.36 -29.36 7.58
C TYR A 44 -23.34 -28.70 8.54
N ILE A 45 -22.93 -28.49 9.79
CA ILE A 45 -23.80 -27.93 10.83
C ILE A 45 -23.17 -26.69 11.42
N GLY A 46 -23.95 -25.62 11.57
CA GLY A 46 -23.57 -24.40 12.26
C GLY A 46 -24.55 -24.05 13.36
N ILE A 47 -24.07 -23.83 14.58
CA ILE A 47 -24.88 -23.40 15.71
C ILE A 47 -24.33 -22.09 16.28
N GLY A 48 -25.14 -21.04 16.21
CA GLY A 48 -24.78 -19.69 16.64
C GLY A 48 -25.56 -19.24 17.86
N LYS A 49 -24.98 -18.31 18.62
CA LYS A 49 -25.63 -17.69 19.78
C LYS A 49 -25.42 -16.19 19.84
N SER A 50 -26.39 -15.45 20.38
CA SER A 50 -26.26 -14.03 20.71
C SER A 50 -26.93 -13.70 22.03
N THR A 51 -26.49 -12.63 22.68
CA THR A 51 -27.09 -12.11 23.91
C THR A 51 -28.16 -11.06 23.61
N LYS A 52 -29.30 -11.12 24.31
CA LYS A 52 -30.42 -10.17 24.22
C LYS A 52 -30.11 -8.89 25.00
N ASN A 53 -29.22 -8.06 24.47
CA ASN A 53 -28.70 -6.86 25.15
C ASN A 53 -29.62 -5.63 25.02
N GLY A 54 -30.92 -5.81 24.76
CA GLY A 54 -31.89 -4.72 24.58
C GLY A 54 -31.81 -3.98 23.23
N THR A 55 -30.79 -4.24 22.42
CA THR A 55 -30.72 -3.84 21.01
C THR A 55 -31.43 -4.86 20.13
N ASN A 56 -32.19 -4.42 19.12
CA ASN A 56 -32.97 -5.32 18.26
C ASN A 56 -32.12 -6.18 17.28
N ASN A 57 -30.79 -6.16 17.42
CA ASN A 57 -29.84 -6.77 16.49
C ASN A 57 -29.41 -8.20 16.86
N TYR A 58 -29.79 -8.69 18.04
CA TYR A 58 -29.39 -10.01 18.52
C TYR A 58 -29.76 -11.15 17.54
N LEU A 59 -30.91 -11.07 16.87
CA LEU A 59 -31.32 -12.04 15.85
C LEU A 59 -30.31 -12.15 14.72
N GLN A 60 -29.82 -11.02 14.21
CA GLN A 60 -28.83 -11.00 13.12
C GLN A 60 -27.46 -11.47 13.61
N GLU A 61 -27.09 -11.14 14.85
CA GLU A 61 -25.84 -11.59 15.46
C GLU A 61 -25.83 -13.12 15.66
N ALA A 62 -26.94 -13.72 16.09
CA ALA A 62 -27.05 -15.18 16.22
C ALA A 62 -27.00 -15.88 14.85
N LYS A 63 -27.68 -15.31 13.83
CA LYS A 63 -27.61 -15.82 12.46
C LYS A 63 -26.19 -15.74 11.89
N LYS A 64 -25.51 -14.60 12.09
CA LYS A 64 -24.11 -14.42 11.68
C LYS A 64 -23.19 -15.42 12.38
N SER A 65 -23.34 -15.57 13.70
CA SER A 65 -22.58 -16.55 14.48
C SER A 65 -22.82 -17.98 14.03
N ALA A 66 -24.06 -18.34 13.65
CA ALA A 66 -24.38 -19.68 13.16
C ALA A 66 -23.78 -19.94 11.78
N LEU A 67 -23.75 -18.92 10.92
CA LEU A 67 -23.09 -18.99 9.63
C LEU A 67 -21.57 -19.14 9.80
N GLU A 68 -20.94 -18.39 10.70
CA GLU A 68 -19.51 -18.53 11.00
C GLU A 68 -19.15 -19.94 11.51
N ASP A 69 -19.98 -20.51 12.38
CA ASP A 69 -19.80 -21.91 12.84
C ASP A 69 -19.97 -22.91 11.67
N LEU A 70 -20.97 -22.70 10.81
CA LEU A 70 -21.18 -23.54 9.62
C LEU A 70 -19.98 -23.50 8.67
N VAL A 71 -19.48 -22.30 8.37
CA VAL A 71 -18.30 -22.07 7.52
C VAL A 71 -17.09 -22.81 8.10
N SER A 72 -16.92 -22.79 9.44
CA SER A 72 -15.77 -23.40 10.10
C SER A 72 -15.70 -24.93 9.91
N GLU A 73 -16.84 -25.59 9.64
CA GLU A 73 -16.86 -27.02 9.31
C GLU A 73 -16.44 -27.33 7.87
N ILE A 74 -16.51 -26.33 6.98
CA ILE A 74 -16.13 -26.49 5.58
C ILE A 74 -14.61 -26.37 5.47
N LYS A 75 -13.93 -27.52 5.56
CA LYS A 75 -12.48 -27.59 5.37
C LYS A 75 -12.11 -27.32 3.91
N VAL A 76 -11.62 -26.12 3.62
CA VAL A 76 -11.02 -25.79 2.33
C VAL A 76 -9.61 -26.39 2.27
N ASN A 77 -9.46 -27.50 1.53
CA ASN A 77 -8.14 -28.06 1.23
C ASN A 77 -7.67 -27.54 -0.13
N VAL A 78 -6.64 -26.70 -0.13
CA VAL A 78 -5.97 -26.29 -1.37
C VAL A 78 -4.88 -27.31 -1.69
N SER A 79 -5.11 -28.11 -2.74
CA SER A 79 -4.06 -29.00 -3.25
C SER A 79 -2.90 -28.21 -3.86
N SER A 80 -1.68 -28.74 -3.73
CA SER A 80 -0.50 -28.10 -4.34
C SER A 80 -0.50 -28.37 -5.84
N SER A 81 -1.17 -27.50 -6.61
CA SER A 81 -1.10 -27.55 -8.07
C SER A 81 0.25 -27.04 -8.59
N SER A 82 0.55 -27.36 -9.85
CA SER A 82 1.74 -26.88 -10.55
C SER A 82 1.80 -25.34 -10.66
N VAL A 83 0.66 -24.66 -10.74
CA VAL A 83 0.63 -23.19 -10.82
C VAL A 83 1.12 -22.55 -9.54
N LEU A 84 0.62 -23.03 -8.40
CA LEU A 84 0.98 -22.48 -7.10
C LEU A 84 2.47 -22.72 -6.78
N SER A 85 3.04 -23.83 -7.26
CA SER A 85 4.46 -24.13 -7.07
C SER A 85 5.38 -23.43 -8.08
N GLN A 86 4.97 -23.27 -9.34
CA GLN A 86 5.76 -22.59 -10.37
C GLN A 86 5.88 -21.09 -10.12
N ILE A 87 4.85 -20.48 -9.56
CA ILE A 87 4.80 -19.03 -9.31
C ILE A 87 5.64 -18.64 -8.09
N ASP A 88 5.86 -19.55 -7.13
CA ASP A 88 6.59 -19.21 -5.91
C ASP A 88 7.30 -20.38 -5.22
N ALA A 89 8.63 -20.42 -5.36
CA ALA A 89 9.49 -21.35 -4.62
C ALA A 89 9.50 -21.07 -3.10
N ASN A 90 9.18 -19.84 -2.65
CA ASN A 90 9.29 -19.41 -1.25
C ASN A 90 7.97 -19.52 -0.47
N LYS A 91 6.92 -20.15 -1.03
CA LYS A 91 5.59 -20.41 -0.43
C LYS A 91 4.71 -19.19 -0.10
N GLU A 92 5.22 -17.95 -0.16
CA GLU A 92 4.46 -16.74 0.17
C GLU A 92 3.17 -16.57 -0.67
N PHE A 93 3.25 -16.81 -1.99
CA PHE A 93 2.10 -16.76 -2.88
C PHE A 93 1.01 -17.76 -2.47
N LYS A 94 1.41 -19.00 -2.15
CA LYS A 94 0.49 -20.06 -1.77
C LYS A 94 -0.27 -19.70 -0.50
N GLU A 95 0.43 -19.19 0.52
CA GLU A 95 -0.19 -18.76 1.78
C GLU A 95 -1.19 -17.62 1.58
N LYS A 96 -0.82 -16.60 0.79
CA LYS A 96 -1.75 -15.49 0.45
C LYS A 96 -2.95 -15.98 -0.33
N TYR A 97 -2.75 -16.89 -1.28
CA TYR A 97 -3.83 -17.50 -2.05
C TYR A 97 -4.77 -18.29 -1.15
N GLU A 98 -4.25 -19.15 -0.28
CA GLU A 98 -5.05 -19.93 0.68
C GLU A 98 -5.89 -19.02 1.58
N GLN A 99 -5.31 -17.94 2.09
CA GLN A 99 -6.04 -16.97 2.91
C GLN A 99 -7.17 -16.29 2.12
N ILE A 100 -6.92 -15.91 0.85
CA ILE A 100 -7.95 -15.31 -0.01
C ILE A 100 -9.09 -16.29 -0.25
N ILE A 101 -8.79 -17.54 -0.62
CA ILE A 101 -9.81 -18.55 -0.91
C ILE A 101 -10.61 -18.91 0.34
N GLN A 102 -9.97 -19.05 1.50
CA GLN A 102 -10.67 -19.30 2.77
C GLN A 102 -11.66 -18.17 3.10
N THR A 103 -11.25 -16.91 2.91
CA THR A 103 -12.13 -15.76 3.16
C THR A 103 -13.31 -15.74 2.18
N THR A 104 -13.05 -15.93 0.88
CA THR A 104 -14.09 -15.89 -0.15
C THR A 104 -15.04 -17.08 -0.10
N ALA A 105 -14.57 -18.26 0.30
CA ALA A 105 -15.43 -19.44 0.45
C ALA A 105 -16.52 -19.24 1.50
N ALA A 106 -16.26 -18.45 2.54
CA ALA A 106 -17.24 -18.09 3.57
C ALA A 106 -18.35 -17.19 3.02
N ASP A 107 -17.99 -16.24 2.16
CA ASP A 107 -18.92 -15.26 1.57
C ASP A 107 -19.85 -15.89 0.52
N GLU A 108 -19.46 -17.04 -0.06
CA GLU A 108 -20.16 -17.70 -1.18
C GLU A 108 -20.97 -18.93 -0.75
N ILE A 109 -21.23 -19.10 0.55
CA ILE A 109 -22.11 -20.18 1.00
C ILE A 109 -23.55 -19.83 0.65
N GLU A 110 -24.14 -20.66 -0.20
CA GLU A 110 -25.53 -20.57 -0.63
C GLU A 110 -26.28 -21.86 -0.24
N GLU A 111 -27.62 -21.80 -0.31
CA GLU A 111 -28.51 -22.96 -0.08
C GLU A 111 -28.34 -23.67 1.29
N PHE A 112 -27.94 -22.93 2.34
CA PHE A 112 -28.04 -23.40 3.71
C PHE A 112 -29.44 -23.14 4.29
N GLU A 113 -29.87 -24.00 5.21
CA GLU A 113 -31.22 -23.99 5.77
C GLU A 113 -31.20 -23.63 7.25
N GLN A 114 -32.14 -22.80 7.69
CA GLN A 114 -32.48 -22.67 9.11
C GLN A 114 -33.33 -23.84 9.55
N VAL A 115 -32.72 -24.76 10.29
CA VAL A 115 -33.40 -25.96 10.80
C VAL A 115 -34.26 -25.60 12.01
N ASP A 116 -33.71 -24.80 12.92
CA ASP A 116 -34.38 -24.42 14.16
C ASP A 116 -33.84 -23.10 14.72
N SER A 117 -34.57 -22.51 15.65
CA SER A 117 -34.14 -21.41 16.49
C SER A 117 -34.72 -21.53 17.88
N TRP A 118 -33.93 -21.22 18.90
CA TRP A 118 -34.36 -21.29 20.29
C TRP A 118 -33.94 -20.06 21.07
N GLN A 119 -34.66 -19.74 22.14
CA GLN A 119 -34.34 -18.58 22.96
C GLN A 119 -34.67 -18.80 24.44
N ASP A 120 -33.86 -18.21 25.32
CA ASP A 120 -34.16 -18.07 26.74
C ASP A 120 -34.32 -16.59 27.11
N GLU A 121 -34.33 -16.27 28.41
CA GLU A 121 -34.43 -14.90 28.90
C GLU A 121 -33.27 -14.00 28.45
N ARG A 122 -32.09 -14.56 28.18
CA ARG A 122 -30.83 -13.82 27.98
C ARG A 122 -30.24 -13.98 26.59
N ASN A 123 -30.60 -15.01 25.85
CA ASN A 123 -29.88 -15.45 24.66
C ASN A 123 -30.85 -15.93 23.58
N TYR A 124 -30.35 -15.92 22.34
CA TYR A 124 -31.01 -16.44 21.16
C TYR A 124 -30.01 -17.33 20.40
N TRP A 125 -30.47 -18.48 19.92
CA TRP A 125 -29.68 -19.45 19.19
C TRP A 125 -30.32 -19.78 17.84
N VAL A 126 -29.47 -20.07 16.88
CA VAL A 126 -29.85 -20.45 15.51
C VAL A 126 -29.09 -21.71 15.12
N TYR A 127 -29.80 -22.64 14.50
CA TYR A 127 -29.22 -23.86 13.94
C TYR A 127 -29.36 -23.86 12.41
N TYR A 128 -28.21 -23.85 11.73
CA TYR A 128 -28.07 -24.02 10.28
C TYR A 128 -27.55 -25.39 9.88
N ARG A 129 -28.01 -25.88 8.73
CA ARG A 129 -27.43 -27.03 8.04
C ARG A 129 -27.22 -26.76 6.56
N LEU A 130 -26.24 -27.44 5.96
CA LEU A 130 -25.97 -27.41 4.53
C LEU A 130 -25.66 -28.83 4.03
N SER A 131 -26.38 -29.29 3.00
CA SER A 131 -26.14 -30.62 2.42
C SER A 131 -24.75 -30.69 1.76
N LYS A 132 -23.92 -31.65 2.20
CA LYS A 132 -22.57 -31.86 1.65
C LYS A 132 -22.60 -32.23 0.17
N GLN A 133 -23.58 -33.05 -0.22
CA GLN A 133 -23.76 -33.46 -1.61
C GLN A 133 -24.15 -32.25 -2.47
N ARG A 134 -25.16 -31.49 -2.05
CA ARG A 134 -25.63 -30.32 -2.81
C ARG A 134 -24.54 -29.26 -2.94
N TYR A 135 -23.83 -28.98 -1.85
CA TYR A 135 -22.68 -28.09 -1.87
C TYR A 135 -21.62 -28.53 -2.90
N LYS A 136 -21.29 -29.82 -2.93
CA LYS A 136 -20.34 -30.38 -3.91
C LYS A 136 -20.85 -30.23 -5.35
N GLU A 137 -22.13 -30.52 -5.60
CA GLU A 137 -22.74 -30.37 -6.93
C GLU A 137 -22.65 -28.94 -7.44
N ILE A 138 -23.00 -27.96 -6.60
CA ILE A 138 -22.92 -26.53 -6.92
C ILE A 138 -21.47 -26.13 -7.21
N LYS A 139 -20.52 -26.53 -6.37
CA LYS A 139 -19.09 -26.19 -6.58
C LYS A 139 -18.53 -26.81 -7.86
N GLU A 140 -18.91 -28.05 -8.17
CA GLU A 140 -18.51 -28.70 -9.43
C GLU A 140 -19.18 -28.06 -10.65
N GLU A 141 -20.44 -27.63 -10.56
CA GLU A 141 -21.11 -26.89 -11.63
C GLU A 141 -20.47 -25.52 -11.88
N GLN A 142 -20.25 -24.75 -10.82
CA GLN A 142 -19.53 -23.47 -10.88
C GLN A 142 -18.15 -23.64 -11.52
N LYS A 143 -17.42 -24.70 -11.14
CA LYS A 143 -16.12 -25.04 -11.71
C LYS A 143 -16.21 -25.35 -13.20
N ARG A 144 -17.15 -26.22 -13.62
CA ARG A 144 -17.33 -26.54 -15.06
C ARG A 144 -17.64 -25.29 -15.87
N ASN A 145 -18.52 -24.42 -15.38
CA ASN A 145 -18.85 -23.16 -16.04
C ASN A 145 -17.64 -22.23 -16.15
N ALA A 146 -16.87 -22.08 -15.07
CA ALA A 146 -15.63 -21.31 -15.05
C ALA A 146 -14.58 -21.85 -16.05
N VAL A 147 -14.40 -23.17 -16.10
CA VAL A 147 -13.48 -23.84 -17.05
C VAL A 147 -13.92 -23.60 -18.49
N SER A 148 -15.21 -23.70 -18.78
CA SER A 148 -15.76 -23.45 -20.12
C SER A 148 -15.49 -22.01 -20.58
N ILE A 149 -15.77 -21.02 -19.73
CA ILE A 149 -15.49 -19.60 -20.01
C ILE A 149 -13.98 -19.38 -20.22
N SER A 150 -13.15 -19.98 -19.37
CA SER A 150 -11.71 -19.85 -19.47
C SER A 150 -11.16 -20.44 -20.77
N LEU A 151 -11.68 -21.60 -21.19
CA LEU A 151 -11.29 -22.25 -22.43
C LEU A 151 -11.69 -21.44 -23.67
N ASP A 152 -12.87 -20.83 -23.68
CA ASP A 152 -13.29 -19.92 -24.76
C ASP A 152 -12.32 -18.73 -24.90
N PHE A 153 -12.01 -18.05 -23.79
CA PHE A 153 -11.05 -16.95 -23.80
C PHE A 153 -9.62 -17.40 -24.12
N PHE A 154 -9.19 -18.56 -23.64
CA PHE A 154 -7.88 -19.13 -23.96
C PHE A 154 -7.76 -19.39 -25.47
N SER A 155 -8.82 -19.93 -26.10
CA SER A 155 -8.88 -20.17 -27.54
C SER A 155 -8.80 -18.85 -28.33
N LYS A 156 -9.59 -17.84 -27.92
CA LYS A 156 -9.54 -16.49 -28.51
C LYS A 156 -8.17 -15.84 -28.38
N ALA A 157 -7.52 -16.02 -27.22
CA ALA A 157 -6.17 -15.52 -26.99
C ALA A 157 -5.15 -16.19 -27.92
N LYS A 158 -5.21 -17.53 -28.09
CA LYS A 158 -4.34 -18.26 -29.03
C LYS A 158 -4.56 -17.82 -30.48
N GLN A 159 -5.81 -17.53 -30.86
CA GLN A 159 -6.10 -16.97 -32.19
C GLN A 159 -5.51 -15.56 -32.35
N ALA A 160 -5.69 -14.68 -31.37
CA ALA A 160 -5.11 -13.33 -31.39
C ALA A 160 -3.56 -13.39 -31.45
N GLU A 161 -2.93 -14.30 -30.71
CA GLU A 161 -1.48 -14.54 -30.81
C GLU A 161 -1.05 -14.91 -32.24
N ARG A 162 -1.77 -15.83 -32.91
CA ARG A 162 -1.48 -16.25 -34.29
C ARG A 162 -1.61 -15.09 -35.29
N ASN A 163 -2.49 -14.14 -35.00
CA ASN A 163 -2.70 -12.94 -35.81
C ASN A 163 -1.67 -11.82 -35.51
N GLY A 164 -0.81 -11.99 -34.49
CA GLY A 164 0.13 -10.96 -34.03
C GLY A 164 -0.52 -9.86 -33.17
N GLU A 165 -1.73 -10.08 -32.68
CA GLU A 165 -2.51 -9.13 -31.88
C GLU A 165 -2.18 -9.28 -30.38
N LEU A 166 -0.93 -8.99 -30.00
CA LEU A 166 -0.39 -9.34 -28.68
C LEU A 166 -1.14 -8.69 -27.50
N VAL A 167 -1.57 -7.43 -27.63
CA VAL A 167 -2.33 -6.72 -26.57
C VAL A 167 -3.70 -7.37 -26.37
N LEU A 168 -4.37 -7.73 -27.46
CA LEU A 168 -5.66 -8.41 -27.42
C LEU A 168 -5.51 -9.82 -26.83
N ALA A 169 -4.45 -10.55 -27.20
CA ALA A 169 -4.15 -11.85 -26.65
C ALA A 169 -3.97 -11.80 -25.12
N LEU A 170 -3.19 -10.84 -24.59
CA LEU A 170 -3.08 -10.63 -23.14
C LEU A 170 -4.43 -10.33 -22.50
N GLY A 171 -5.23 -9.45 -23.10
CA GLY A 171 -6.58 -9.13 -22.61
C GLY A 171 -7.48 -10.36 -22.51
N PHE A 172 -7.45 -11.27 -23.49
CA PHE A 172 -8.19 -12.53 -23.43
C PHE A 172 -7.60 -13.50 -22.42
N TYR A 173 -6.27 -13.62 -22.31
CA TYR A 173 -5.66 -14.45 -21.27
C TYR A 173 -6.08 -14.01 -19.87
N TYR A 174 -6.11 -12.71 -19.58
CA TYR A 174 -6.56 -12.19 -18.28
C TYR A 174 -8.04 -12.48 -18.01
N GLN A 175 -8.90 -12.41 -19.02
CA GLN A 175 -10.31 -12.81 -18.90
C GLN A 175 -10.46 -14.31 -18.62
N GLY A 176 -9.68 -15.14 -19.34
CA GLY A 176 -9.66 -16.57 -19.12
C GLY A 176 -9.14 -16.94 -17.73
N PHE A 177 -8.05 -16.30 -17.29
CA PHE A 177 -7.49 -16.47 -15.95
C PHE A 177 -8.49 -16.08 -14.87
N ARG A 178 -9.16 -14.93 -15.00
CA ARG A 178 -10.17 -14.45 -14.05
C ARG A 178 -11.27 -15.47 -13.79
N ALA A 179 -11.69 -16.21 -14.82
CA ALA A 179 -12.72 -17.23 -14.68
C ALA A 179 -12.24 -18.39 -13.78
N ILE A 180 -10.98 -18.82 -13.90
CA ILE A 180 -10.43 -19.99 -13.18
C ILE A 180 -9.58 -19.64 -11.96
N GLN A 181 -9.37 -18.36 -11.65
CA GLN A 181 -8.48 -17.92 -10.56
C GLN A 181 -8.88 -18.45 -9.17
N LYS A 182 -10.12 -18.90 -8.97
CA LYS A 182 -10.58 -19.53 -7.71
C LYS A 182 -10.15 -20.98 -7.56
N TYR A 183 -9.73 -21.59 -8.67
CA TYR A 183 -9.42 -23.02 -8.78
C TYR A 183 -7.93 -23.25 -9.08
N LEU A 184 -7.05 -22.28 -8.77
CA LEU A 184 -5.61 -22.44 -9.01
C LEU A 184 -5.01 -23.60 -8.24
N GLY A 185 -5.59 -23.99 -7.11
CA GLY A 185 -5.17 -25.17 -6.33
C GLY A 185 -5.54 -26.51 -6.97
N GLU A 186 -6.41 -26.53 -7.98
CA GLU A 186 -6.90 -27.77 -8.60
C GLU A 186 -6.21 -28.03 -9.95
N PRO A 187 -5.87 -29.30 -10.25
CA PRO A 187 -5.34 -29.66 -11.56
C PRO A 187 -6.47 -29.75 -12.60
N ILE A 188 -6.74 -28.66 -13.31
CA ILE A 188 -7.73 -28.61 -14.40
C ILE A 188 -7.11 -29.12 -15.70
N ARG A 189 -7.24 -30.42 -15.96
CA ARG A 189 -6.80 -31.06 -17.21
C ARG A 189 -7.87 -30.98 -18.28
N ILE A 190 -7.48 -30.55 -19.47
CA ILE A 190 -8.35 -30.51 -20.64
C ILE A 190 -7.59 -30.97 -21.89
N ASP A 191 -8.30 -31.48 -22.88
CA ASP A 191 -7.76 -31.63 -24.23
C ASP A 191 -7.93 -30.29 -24.97
N PHE A 192 -6.83 -29.78 -25.53
CA PHE A 192 -6.84 -28.60 -26.38
C PHE A 192 -6.00 -28.87 -27.63
N GLU A 193 -6.63 -28.81 -28.81
CA GLU A 193 -6.01 -29.11 -30.10
C GLU A 193 -5.30 -30.49 -30.12
N GLY A 194 -5.88 -31.50 -29.47
CA GLY A 194 -5.35 -32.87 -29.42
C GLY A 194 -4.19 -33.07 -28.44
N LYS A 195 -3.97 -32.13 -27.51
CA LYS A 195 -2.98 -32.23 -26.43
C LYS A 195 -3.65 -32.05 -25.08
N GLU A 196 -3.34 -32.94 -24.14
CA GLU A 196 -3.71 -32.73 -22.74
C GLU A 196 -2.85 -31.60 -22.15
N ILE A 197 -3.51 -30.56 -21.64
CA ILE A 197 -2.87 -29.43 -20.97
C ILE A 197 -3.47 -29.20 -19.58
N LEU A 198 -2.67 -28.61 -18.69
CA LEU A 198 -3.14 -28.07 -17.42
C LEU A 198 -3.53 -26.60 -17.63
N LEU A 199 -4.82 -26.33 -17.78
CA LEU A 199 -5.34 -25.03 -18.24
C LEU A 199 -4.82 -23.85 -17.41
N THR A 200 -4.81 -23.97 -16.08
CA THR A 200 -4.36 -22.89 -15.18
C THR A 200 -2.88 -22.53 -15.41
N SER A 201 -2.01 -23.53 -15.60
CA SER A 201 -0.58 -23.31 -15.88
C SER A 201 -0.36 -22.76 -17.27
N GLU A 202 -1.08 -23.31 -18.25
CA GLU A 202 -0.93 -22.92 -19.64
C GLU A 202 -1.35 -21.47 -19.89
N VAL A 203 -2.40 -20.99 -19.21
CA VAL A 203 -2.83 -19.58 -19.27
C VAL A 203 -1.73 -18.65 -18.78
N VAL A 204 -1.17 -18.90 -17.59
CA VAL A 204 -0.12 -18.05 -17.00
C VAL A 204 1.18 -18.12 -17.81
N ALA A 205 1.57 -19.31 -18.26
CA ALA A 205 2.72 -19.49 -19.13
C ALA A 205 2.54 -18.74 -20.46
N SER A 206 1.33 -18.77 -21.03
CA SER A 206 1.02 -18.04 -22.27
C SER A 206 1.08 -16.53 -22.10
N MET A 207 0.60 -15.99 -20.96
CA MET A 207 0.78 -14.57 -20.63
C MET A 207 2.27 -14.19 -20.62
N GLN A 208 3.12 -14.99 -19.96
CA GLN A 208 4.56 -14.75 -19.91
C GLN A 208 5.19 -14.83 -21.31
N MET A 209 4.85 -15.84 -22.12
CA MET A 209 5.33 -15.96 -23.49
C MET A 209 4.96 -14.75 -24.36
N VAL A 210 3.76 -14.19 -24.19
CA VAL A 210 3.36 -12.97 -24.93
C VAL A 210 4.17 -11.76 -24.48
N LEU A 211 4.42 -11.60 -23.17
CA LEU A 211 5.29 -10.54 -22.65
C LEU A 211 6.72 -10.67 -23.18
N ASP A 212 7.24 -11.91 -23.26
CA ASP A 212 8.59 -12.20 -23.75
C ASP A 212 8.78 -11.84 -25.23
N LYS A 213 7.71 -11.77 -26.03
CA LYS A 213 7.75 -11.33 -27.43
C LYS A 213 7.93 -9.81 -27.58
N MET A 214 7.75 -9.02 -26.53
CA MET A 214 7.82 -7.56 -26.60
C MET A 214 9.21 -7.04 -26.22
N ASP A 215 9.62 -5.96 -26.88
CA ASP A 215 10.84 -5.22 -26.58
C ASP A 215 10.48 -3.76 -26.28
N VAL A 216 10.85 -3.29 -25.09
CA VAL A 216 10.61 -1.91 -24.64
C VAL A 216 11.94 -1.19 -24.69
N SER A 217 11.97 -0.06 -25.38
CA SER A 217 13.13 0.83 -25.48
C SER A 217 12.74 2.24 -25.06
N VAL A 218 13.71 3.05 -24.66
CA VAL A 218 13.50 4.46 -24.34
C VAL A 218 14.55 5.32 -25.05
N ASN A 219 14.11 6.45 -25.59
CA ASN A 219 14.98 7.43 -26.22
C ASN A 219 14.68 8.84 -25.65
N PRO A 220 15.70 9.58 -25.18
CA PRO A 220 17.08 9.11 -24.95
C PRO A 220 17.17 8.04 -23.85
N THR A 221 18.26 7.27 -23.84
CA THR A 221 18.56 6.30 -22.76
C THR A 221 19.16 6.95 -21.53
N GLU A 222 19.71 8.16 -21.70
CA GLU A 222 20.32 8.95 -20.64
C GLU A 222 19.98 10.43 -20.83
N ILE A 223 19.67 11.11 -19.73
CA ILE A 223 19.57 12.57 -19.71
C ILE A 223 20.39 13.17 -18.57
N ALA A 224 21.09 14.25 -18.88
CA ALA A 224 21.67 15.13 -17.88
C ALA A 224 20.66 16.21 -17.53
N LEU A 225 20.41 16.38 -16.23
CA LEU A 225 19.42 17.34 -15.75
C LEU A 225 19.91 18.05 -14.50
N ASN A 226 19.47 19.29 -14.36
CA ASN A 226 19.62 20.01 -13.12
C ASN A 226 18.38 19.78 -12.26
N ARG A 227 18.57 19.58 -10.96
CA ARG A 227 17.46 19.36 -10.02
C ARG A 227 16.49 20.56 -9.92
N ARG A 228 16.90 21.75 -10.39
CA ARG A 228 16.09 22.98 -10.44
C ARG A 228 15.48 23.31 -11.80
N VAL A 229 15.81 22.57 -12.86
CA VAL A 229 15.32 22.87 -14.21
C VAL A 229 13.95 22.22 -14.42
N SER A 230 13.07 22.92 -15.14
CA SER A 230 11.78 22.39 -15.55
C SER A 230 11.96 21.14 -16.41
N LEU A 231 11.55 19.99 -15.87
CA LEU A 231 11.74 18.69 -16.52
C LEU A 231 10.73 18.43 -17.66
N SER A 232 9.69 19.27 -17.78
CA SER A 232 8.61 19.15 -18.78
C SER A 232 9.06 19.36 -20.24
N GLU A 233 10.24 19.95 -20.45
CA GLU A 233 10.80 20.19 -21.78
C GLU A 233 11.56 18.98 -22.34
N GLN A 234 11.85 17.97 -21.51
CA GLN A 234 12.56 16.77 -21.96
C GLN A 234 11.63 15.87 -22.78
N SER A 235 12.04 15.58 -24.02
CA SER A 235 11.31 14.67 -24.91
C SER A 235 11.77 13.23 -24.70
N ILE A 236 11.24 12.58 -23.66
CA ILE A 236 11.48 11.16 -23.38
C ILE A 236 10.37 10.34 -24.03
N VAL A 237 10.75 9.43 -24.91
CA VAL A 237 9.81 8.57 -25.62
C VAL A 237 10.17 7.12 -25.36
N ALA A 238 9.24 6.38 -24.75
CA ALA A 238 9.30 4.93 -24.71
C ALA A 238 8.69 4.37 -26.01
N LYS A 239 9.33 3.37 -26.62
CA LYS A 239 8.84 2.68 -27.81
C LYS A 239 8.79 1.18 -27.57
N VAL A 240 7.70 0.56 -27.99
CA VAL A 240 7.49 -0.88 -27.86
C VAL A 240 7.26 -1.53 -29.22
N ILE A 241 8.02 -2.59 -29.47
CA ILE A 241 7.95 -3.38 -30.69
C ILE A 241 7.85 -4.87 -30.36
N GLU A 242 7.32 -5.65 -31.29
CA GLU A 242 7.46 -7.11 -31.26
C GLU A 242 8.88 -7.49 -31.70
N LYS A 243 9.56 -8.35 -30.94
CA LYS A 243 10.96 -8.74 -31.16
C LYS A 243 11.19 -9.37 -32.54
N ALA A 244 10.30 -10.26 -32.96
CA ALA A 244 10.45 -11.05 -34.19
C ALA A 244 10.13 -10.22 -35.44
N THR A 245 8.97 -9.56 -35.46
CA THR A 245 8.48 -8.85 -36.66
C THR A 245 8.93 -7.39 -36.74
N LYS A 246 9.44 -6.84 -35.62
CA LYS A 246 9.76 -5.42 -35.45
C LYS A 246 8.56 -4.47 -35.61
N LYS A 247 7.33 -5.01 -35.65
CA LYS A 247 6.12 -4.20 -35.71
C LYS A 247 5.90 -3.45 -34.39
N ALA A 248 5.41 -2.23 -34.50
CA ALA A 248 5.02 -1.42 -33.36
C ALA A 248 3.80 -2.04 -32.64
N ILE A 249 3.77 -1.96 -31.30
CA ILE A 249 2.66 -2.46 -30.49
C ILE A 249 1.87 -1.26 -29.95
N ALA A 250 0.67 -1.06 -30.48
CA ALA A 250 -0.25 0.01 -30.08
C ALA A 250 -1.15 -0.38 -28.91
N ASP A 251 -1.65 0.63 -28.18
CA ASP A 251 -2.53 0.51 -27.01
C ASP A 251 -1.98 -0.37 -25.87
N LEU A 252 -0.67 -0.57 -25.83
CA LEU A 252 -0.01 -1.34 -24.78
C LEU A 252 0.10 -0.47 -23.52
N PRO A 253 -0.48 -0.90 -22.40
CA PRO A 253 -0.37 -0.18 -21.14
C PRO A 253 1.04 -0.30 -20.54
N LEU A 254 1.64 0.84 -20.23
CA LEU A 254 2.95 0.97 -19.60
C LEU A 254 2.82 1.60 -18.20
N ARG A 255 3.82 1.35 -17.36
CA ARG A 255 4.02 1.99 -16.07
C ARG A 255 5.44 2.56 -16.00
N ALA A 256 5.57 3.76 -15.46
CA ALA A 256 6.88 4.32 -15.10
C ALA A 256 7.01 4.53 -13.60
N ASP A 257 8.17 4.18 -13.04
CA ASP A 257 8.52 4.42 -11.64
C ASP A 257 10.03 4.60 -11.47
N PHE A 258 10.44 5.28 -10.41
CA PHE A 258 11.86 5.38 -10.03
C PHE A 258 12.30 4.04 -9.44
N GLU A 259 13.29 3.39 -10.05
CA GLU A 259 13.96 2.20 -9.50
C GLU A 259 15.08 2.59 -8.52
N LYS A 260 15.78 3.69 -8.81
CA LYS A 260 16.79 4.30 -7.93
C LYS A 260 16.57 5.81 -7.89
N GLY A 261 16.67 6.39 -6.71
CA GLY A 261 16.39 7.80 -6.47
C GLY A 261 14.92 8.05 -6.16
N SER A 262 14.48 9.30 -6.34
CA SER A 262 13.10 9.68 -6.05
C SER A 262 12.71 10.94 -6.81
N GLY A 263 11.43 11.01 -7.17
CA GLY A 263 10.85 12.11 -7.91
C GLY A 263 9.41 11.82 -8.29
N ASN A 264 8.88 12.66 -9.16
CA ASN A 264 7.54 12.51 -9.73
C ASN A 264 7.68 12.20 -11.22
N VAL A 265 7.14 11.05 -11.61
CA VAL A 265 6.93 10.62 -12.99
C VAL A 265 5.45 10.32 -13.15
N PHE A 266 4.85 10.68 -14.27
CA PHE A 266 3.46 10.27 -14.52
C PHE A 266 3.42 8.73 -14.56
N PRO A 267 2.51 8.08 -13.80
CA PRO A 267 2.72 6.68 -13.44
C PRO A 267 2.30 5.70 -14.55
N THR A 268 1.34 6.07 -15.39
CA THR A 268 0.73 5.14 -16.35
C THR A 268 0.64 5.75 -17.73
N TYR A 269 0.87 4.94 -18.76
CA TYR A 269 0.79 5.36 -20.15
C TYR A 269 0.15 4.27 -21.00
N LYS A 270 -0.22 4.63 -22.22
CA LYS A 270 -0.59 3.70 -23.28
C LYS A 270 0.20 4.07 -24.52
N THR A 271 0.69 3.09 -25.25
CA THR A 271 1.37 3.34 -26.52
C THR A 271 0.39 3.79 -27.59
N ASP A 272 0.82 4.69 -28.46
CA ASP A 272 0.07 5.14 -29.63
C ASP A 272 0.18 4.14 -30.80
N ALA A 273 -0.36 4.50 -31.98
CA ALA A 273 -0.32 3.68 -33.19
C ALA A 273 1.11 3.38 -33.69
N ALA A 274 2.10 4.19 -33.32
CA ALA A 274 3.52 3.97 -33.64
C ALA A 274 4.24 3.16 -32.55
N GLY A 275 3.51 2.68 -31.55
CA GLY A 275 4.05 1.95 -30.39
C GLY A 275 4.81 2.85 -29.43
N ALA A 276 4.57 4.16 -29.47
CA ALA A 276 5.30 5.15 -28.69
C ALA A 276 4.46 5.71 -27.53
N ALA A 277 5.12 6.07 -26.44
CA ALA A 277 4.52 6.77 -25.30
C ALA A 277 5.48 7.85 -24.80
N LYS A 278 4.99 9.09 -24.67
CA LYS A 278 5.78 10.20 -24.11
C LYS A 278 5.80 10.09 -22.58
N VAL A 279 6.98 9.92 -22.02
CA VAL A 279 7.20 9.81 -20.57
C VAL A 279 7.41 11.21 -19.99
N LEU A 280 6.66 11.54 -18.94
CA LEU A 280 6.68 12.87 -18.34
C LEU A 280 7.28 12.82 -16.93
N LEU A 281 8.48 13.37 -16.80
CA LEU A 281 9.11 13.66 -15.51
C LEU A 281 8.73 15.07 -15.08
N THR A 282 8.24 15.21 -13.85
CA THR A 282 7.79 16.51 -13.32
C THR A 282 8.63 17.00 -12.14
N LYS A 283 9.27 16.09 -11.40
CA LYS A 283 10.13 16.45 -10.26
C LYS A 283 11.23 15.42 -10.04
N ILE A 284 12.39 15.88 -9.57
CA ILE A 284 13.44 15.02 -9.01
C ILE A 284 13.75 15.51 -7.61
N SER A 285 13.47 14.66 -6.63
CA SER A 285 13.62 14.97 -5.20
C SER A 285 14.87 14.35 -4.59
N SER A 286 15.37 13.24 -5.14
CA SER A 286 16.62 12.66 -4.63
C SER A 286 17.82 13.53 -4.99
N ARG A 287 18.83 13.49 -4.11
CA ARG A 287 20.16 14.09 -4.27
C ARG A 287 21.16 13.16 -4.94
N ASP A 288 20.76 11.94 -5.26
CA ASP A 288 21.62 10.98 -5.94
C ASP A 288 21.98 11.52 -7.32
N LEU A 289 23.27 11.52 -7.62
CA LEU A 289 23.81 11.97 -8.91
C LEU A 289 23.39 11.06 -10.07
N GLU A 290 23.14 9.79 -9.76
CA GLU A 290 22.66 8.80 -10.73
C GLU A 290 21.38 8.17 -10.21
N GLN A 291 20.30 8.38 -10.96
CA GLN A 291 18.97 7.85 -10.68
C GLN A 291 18.46 7.08 -11.90
N THR A 292 17.54 6.15 -11.69
CA THR A 292 16.98 5.35 -12.77
C THR A 292 15.47 5.38 -12.74
N VAL A 293 14.87 5.65 -13.90
CA VAL A 293 13.44 5.54 -14.11
C VAL A 293 13.21 4.32 -14.99
N SER A 294 12.40 3.39 -14.50
CA SER A 294 12.01 2.17 -15.20
C SER A 294 10.70 2.41 -15.91
N ILE A 295 10.63 2.07 -17.19
CA ILE A 295 9.42 2.08 -17.99
C ILE A 295 9.15 0.64 -18.42
N LYS A 296 8.07 0.06 -17.91
CA LYS A 296 7.75 -1.37 -18.07
C LYS A 296 6.31 -1.57 -18.51
N VAL A 297 6.02 -2.70 -19.14
CA VAL A 297 4.63 -3.10 -19.39
C VAL A 297 3.90 -3.25 -18.06
N ASN A 298 2.63 -2.82 -18.02
CA ASN A 298 1.78 -2.87 -16.85
C ASN A 298 0.80 -4.06 -16.93
N PRO A 299 1.21 -5.29 -16.55
CA PRO A 299 0.38 -6.49 -16.68
C PRO A 299 -0.94 -6.39 -15.91
N LEU A 300 -0.96 -5.75 -14.75
CA LEU A 300 -2.17 -5.64 -13.93
C LEU A 300 -3.30 -4.86 -14.63
N SER A 301 -2.95 -3.96 -15.55
CA SER A 301 -3.96 -3.15 -16.26
C SER A 301 -4.88 -3.99 -17.16
N PHE A 302 -4.43 -5.17 -17.62
CA PHE A 302 -5.24 -6.11 -18.39
C PHE A 302 -6.33 -6.78 -17.55
N ALA A 303 -6.20 -6.81 -16.23
CA ALA A 303 -7.29 -7.22 -15.35
C ALA A 303 -8.40 -6.15 -15.27
N GLY A 304 -8.12 -4.89 -15.63
CA GLY A 304 -9.10 -3.82 -15.62
C GLY A 304 -9.56 -3.40 -14.21
N PRO A 305 -10.67 -2.66 -14.08
CA PRO A 305 -11.09 -2.03 -12.82
C PRO A 305 -11.52 -3.04 -11.74
N SER A 306 -11.90 -4.25 -12.14
CA SER A 306 -12.30 -5.34 -11.24
C SER A 306 -11.12 -6.27 -10.89
N ALA A 307 -9.90 -5.76 -10.94
CA ALA A 307 -8.69 -6.52 -10.59
C ALA A 307 -8.80 -7.07 -9.16
N THR A 308 -8.56 -8.38 -9.01
CA THR A 308 -8.57 -9.04 -7.71
C THR A 308 -7.20 -8.97 -7.03
N LYS A 309 -7.14 -9.38 -5.76
CA LYS A 309 -5.87 -9.61 -5.07
C LYS A 309 -5.04 -10.69 -5.78
N ILE A 310 -5.67 -11.70 -6.36
CA ILE A 310 -4.99 -12.78 -7.10
C ILE A 310 -4.38 -12.23 -8.41
N ASP A 311 -5.11 -11.38 -9.15
CA ASP A 311 -4.59 -10.69 -10.34
C ASP A 311 -3.29 -9.92 -10.02
N SER A 312 -3.29 -9.23 -8.87
CA SER A 312 -2.12 -8.48 -8.38
C SER A 312 -0.93 -9.39 -8.03
N LEU A 313 -1.19 -10.54 -7.42
CA LEU A 313 -0.14 -11.50 -7.07
C LEU A 313 0.51 -12.12 -8.32
N ILE A 314 -0.30 -12.44 -9.34
CA ILE A 314 0.20 -12.94 -10.63
C ILE A 314 1.04 -11.88 -11.34
N ALA A 315 0.52 -10.66 -11.44
CA ALA A 315 1.21 -9.55 -12.10
C ALA A 315 2.58 -9.25 -11.47
N LEU A 316 2.73 -9.42 -10.15
CA LEU A 316 3.99 -9.21 -9.44
C LEU A 316 5.06 -10.26 -9.75
N LYS A 317 4.65 -11.48 -10.12
CA LYS A 317 5.55 -12.61 -10.38
C LYS A 317 5.96 -12.74 -11.84
N MET A 318 5.26 -12.03 -12.74
CA MET A 318 5.62 -11.99 -14.16
C MET A 318 6.92 -11.22 -14.39
N VAL A 319 7.73 -11.73 -15.31
CA VAL A 319 8.89 -11.00 -15.81
C VAL A 319 8.42 -10.10 -16.95
N VAL A 320 8.34 -8.80 -16.68
CA VAL A 320 7.82 -7.83 -17.64
C VAL A 320 8.94 -7.17 -18.46
N PRO A 321 8.73 -6.97 -19.77
CA PRO A 321 9.67 -6.21 -20.60
C PRO A 321 9.72 -4.76 -20.13
N ARG A 322 10.94 -4.21 -20.06
CA ARG A 322 11.21 -2.88 -19.51
C ARG A 322 12.39 -2.20 -20.20
N ALA A 323 12.37 -0.88 -20.18
CA ALA A 323 13.51 -0.02 -20.49
C ALA A 323 13.87 0.81 -19.26
N THR A 324 15.15 1.18 -19.15
CA THR A 324 15.64 2.03 -18.07
C THR A 324 16.17 3.33 -18.67
N LEU A 325 15.68 4.45 -18.15
CA LEU A 325 16.23 5.78 -18.39
C LEU A 325 17.20 6.13 -17.27
N LEU A 326 18.45 6.43 -17.63
CA LEU A 326 19.46 6.93 -16.70
C LEU A 326 19.34 8.45 -16.56
N LEU A 327 19.26 8.91 -15.33
CA LEU A 327 19.25 10.33 -14.98
C LEU A 327 20.59 10.70 -14.36
N LYS A 328 21.35 11.57 -15.04
CA LYS A 328 22.56 12.19 -14.50
C LYS A 328 22.19 13.54 -13.90
N VAL A 329 21.98 13.54 -12.59
CA VAL A 329 21.56 14.72 -11.84
C VAL A 329 22.77 15.56 -11.49
N GLN A 330 22.77 16.80 -11.98
CA GLN A 330 23.78 17.80 -11.66
C GLN A 330 23.42 18.53 -10.37
N ARG A 331 24.43 18.77 -9.54
CA ARG A 331 24.29 19.58 -8.32
C ARG A 331 24.13 21.05 -8.73
N PRO A 332 23.09 21.75 -8.26
CA PRO A 332 22.96 23.16 -8.55
C PRO A 332 24.10 23.96 -7.92
N LEU A 333 24.72 24.86 -8.70
CA LEU A 333 25.82 25.70 -8.23
C LEU A 333 25.31 26.97 -7.54
N VAL A 334 25.87 27.27 -6.36
CA VAL A 334 25.51 28.42 -5.53
C VAL A 334 26.72 29.33 -5.34
N TYR A 335 26.57 30.61 -5.69
CA TYR A 335 27.52 31.65 -5.32
C TYR A 335 27.09 32.27 -3.99
N LEU A 336 28.01 32.33 -3.01
CA LEU A 336 27.75 32.89 -1.68
C LEU A 336 28.50 34.20 -1.49
N SER A 337 27.77 35.28 -1.23
CA SER A 337 28.31 36.56 -0.74
C SER A 337 27.88 36.77 0.71
N ALA A 338 28.83 36.97 1.62
CA ALA A 338 28.52 37.06 3.04
C ALA A 338 29.30 38.17 3.75
N SER A 339 28.63 38.86 4.68
CA SER A 339 29.21 39.84 5.60
C SER A 339 28.57 39.70 6.97
N GLU A 340 29.31 39.19 7.96
CA GLU A 340 28.86 39.10 9.35
C GLU A 340 29.69 40.02 10.26
N LYS A 341 29.00 40.79 11.11
CA LYS A 341 29.59 41.74 12.05
C LYS A 341 29.17 41.41 13.48
N SER A 342 30.07 41.59 14.43
CA SER A 342 29.76 41.57 15.86
C SER A 342 29.99 42.98 16.40
N LEU A 343 28.93 43.57 16.95
CA LEU A 343 28.97 44.93 17.52
C LEU A 343 29.55 45.97 16.53
N GLY A 344 29.22 45.82 15.25
CA GLY A 344 29.72 46.66 14.16
C GLY A 344 31.09 46.27 13.57
N ALA A 345 31.88 45.43 14.25
CA ALA A 345 33.18 44.94 13.76
C ALA A 345 33.03 43.69 12.89
N VAL A 346 33.75 43.63 11.77
CA VAL A 346 33.71 42.47 10.85
C VAL A 346 34.25 41.22 11.56
N LYS A 347 33.48 40.11 11.49
CA LYS A 347 33.89 38.83 12.06
C LYS A 347 34.79 38.08 11.09
N SER A 348 35.81 37.40 11.64
CA SER A 348 36.62 36.44 10.88
C SER A 348 35.88 35.11 10.64
N SER A 349 34.92 34.76 11.48
CA SER A 349 34.11 33.55 11.38
C SER A 349 32.66 33.89 11.00
N LEU A 350 32.22 33.40 9.85
CA LEU A 350 30.89 33.60 9.27
C LEU A 350 29.96 32.45 9.70
N GLN A 351 29.52 32.46 10.95
CA GLN A 351 28.83 31.32 11.59
C GLN A 351 27.49 31.00 10.90
N ILE A 352 26.70 32.02 10.57
CA ILE A 352 25.40 31.87 9.91
C ILE A 352 25.62 31.34 8.48
N SER A 353 26.54 31.96 7.76
CA SER A 353 26.87 31.62 6.38
C SER A 353 27.39 30.19 6.26
N ASN A 354 28.27 29.76 7.17
CA ASN A 354 28.79 28.40 7.23
C ASN A 354 27.70 27.38 7.54
N ARG A 355 26.73 27.71 8.42
CA ARG A 355 25.59 26.84 8.70
C ARG A 355 24.71 26.64 7.47
N ILE A 356 24.39 27.71 6.74
CA ILE A 356 23.62 27.64 5.49
C ILE A 356 24.39 26.83 4.44
N ARG A 357 25.71 27.08 4.28
CA ARG A 357 26.57 26.34 3.36
C ARG A 357 26.55 24.84 3.63
N ASN A 358 26.72 24.44 4.89
CA ASN A 358 26.72 23.03 5.28
C ASN A 358 25.35 22.39 5.03
N TYR A 359 24.27 23.08 5.37
CA TYR A 359 22.91 22.59 5.15
C TYR A 359 22.62 22.37 3.66
N LEU A 360 22.94 23.34 2.80
CA LEU A 360 22.74 23.22 1.36
C LEU A 360 23.65 22.17 0.72
N THR A 361 24.91 22.06 1.18
CA THR A 361 25.82 21.00 0.71
C THR A 361 25.25 19.62 1.02
N ASN A 362 24.75 19.41 2.24
CA ASN A 362 24.08 18.17 2.64
C ASN A 362 22.79 17.91 1.86
N ALA A 363 22.11 18.97 1.43
CA ALA A 363 20.95 18.91 0.55
C ALA A 363 21.32 18.68 -0.93
N GLY A 364 22.60 18.55 -1.29
CA GLY A 364 23.05 18.24 -2.65
C GLY A 364 23.29 19.45 -3.56
N PHE A 365 23.54 20.62 -2.98
CA PHE A 365 24.06 21.79 -3.68
C PHE A 365 25.58 21.82 -3.65
N GLU A 366 26.18 22.55 -4.58
CA GLU A 366 27.62 22.80 -4.63
C GLU A 366 27.88 24.31 -4.66
N PHE A 367 28.98 24.76 -4.04
CA PHE A 367 29.31 26.18 -3.95
C PHE A 367 30.45 26.53 -4.92
N THR A 368 30.37 27.71 -5.50
CA THR A 368 31.39 28.24 -6.41
C THR A 368 31.70 29.70 -6.09
N ASP A 369 32.96 30.09 -6.26
CA ASP A 369 33.41 31.48 -6.14
C ASP A 369 33.19 32.27 -7.45
N ASP A 370 32.86 31.59 -8.54
CA ASP A 370 32.56 32.23 -9.83
C ASP A 370 31.06 32.48 -9.98
N LYS A 371 30.63 33.72 -9.74
CA LYS A 371 29.24 34.15 -9.87
C LYS A 371 28.65 33.86 -11.26
N LYS A 372 29.47 33.80 -12.32
CA LYS A 372 28.99 33.55 -13.70
C LYS A 372 28.61 32.09 -13.94
N LYS A 373 29.16 31.16 -13.16
CA LYS A 373 28.86 29.71 -13.24
C LYS A 373 27.71 29.30 -12.32
N ALA A 374 27.38 30.13 -11.34
CA ALA A 374 26.33 29.83 -10.39
C ALA A 374 24.94 29.90 -11.03
N GLU A 375 24.03 29.10 -10.51
CA GLU A 375 22.60 29.16 -10.82
C GLU A 375 21.82 29.93 -9.77
N LEU A 376 22.34 29.96 -8.54
CA LEU A 376 21.81 30.68 -7.41
C LEU A 376 22.85 31.64 -6.86
N SER A 377 22.42 32.85 -6.52
CA SER A 377 23.19 33.77 -5.69
C SER A 377 22.56 33.85 -4.30
N LEU A 378 23.31 33.44 -3.29
CA LEU A 378 22.95 33.53 -1.88
C LEU A 378 23.70 34.71 -1.25
N SER A 379 22.98 35.65 -0.65
CA SER A 379 23.55 36.76 0.11
C SER A 379 23.18 36.64 1.60
N VAL A 380 24.17 36.77 2.47
CA VAL A 380 23.99 36.75 3.94
C VAL A 380 24.61 38.00 4.54
N GLU A 381 23.79 38.83 5.17
CA GLU A 381 24.24 40.00 5.92
C GLU A 381 23.79 39.87 7.37
N ALA A 382 24.72 39.93 8.33
CA ALA A 382 24.36 39.88 9.75
C ALA A 382 25.16 40.87 10.57
N ASN A 383 24.52 41.45 11.57
CA ASN A 383 25.18 42.31 12.55
C ASN A 383 24.58 42.08 13.94
N SER A 384 25.43 42.06 14.97
CA SER A 384 24.95 42.21 16.35
C SER A 384 25.07 43.65 16.82
N GLU A 385 24.12 44.08 17.64
CA GLU A 385 24.06 45.42 18.21
C GLU A 385 23.94 45.35 19.72
N LYS A 386 24.52 46.36 20.40
CA LYS A 386 24.41 46.50 21.86
C LYS A 386 22.95 46.82 22.22
N GLY A 387 22.43 46.07 23.18
CA GLY A 387 21.13 46.31 23.79
C GLY A 387 21.25 46.98 25.16
N ALA A 388 20.21 46.82 25.97
CA ALA A 388 20.20 47.31 27.34
C ALA A 388 21.12 46.48 28.26
N VAL A 389 21.51 47.08 29.39
CA VAL A 389 22.14 46.37 30.50
C VAL A 389 21.14 46.32 31.65
N SER A 390 20.93 45.15 32.23
CA SER A 390 20.04 44.95 33.38
C SER A 390 20.79 44.22 34.48
N GLY A 391 21.13 44.96 35.55
CA GLY A 391 22.05 44.45 36.58
C GLY A 391 23.41 44.10 35.98
N SER A 392 23.86 42.85 36.18
CA SER A 392 25.10 42.30 35.62
C SER A 392 24.94 41.68 34.22
N ILE A 393 23.74 41.74 33.63
CA ILE A 393 23.42 41.08 32.37
C ILE A 393 23.44 42.10 31.23
N TYR A 394 24.31 41.83 30.26
CA TYR A 394 24.45 42.57 29.01
C TYR A 394 23.60 41.92 27.93
N ILE A 395 22.73 42.69 27.28
CA ILE A 395 21.87 42.23 26.19
C ILE A 395 22.45 42.65 24.85
N THR A 396 22.40 41.77 23.87
CA THR A 396 22.70 42.07 22.46
C THR A 396 21.61 41.52 21.57
N TYR A 397 21.50 42.07 20.36
CA TYR A 397 20.54 41.64 19.36
C TYR A 397 21.25 41.36 18.06
N VAL A 398 21.04 40.18 17.47
CA VAL A 398 21.50 39.84 16.12
C VAL A 398 20.34 40.05 15.15
N THR A 399 20.60 40.82 14.10
CA THR A 399 19.73 40.84 12.91
C THR A 399 20.50 40.26 11.73
N ALA A 400 19.89 39.31 11.03
CA ALA A 400 20.47 38.69 9.84
C ALA A 400 19.47 38.69 8.68
N VAL A 401 19.91 39.13 7.50
CA VAL A 401 19.14 39.15 6.25
C VAL A 401 19.74 38.10 5.33
N ILE A 402 18.91 37.17 4.87
CA ILE A 402 19.30 36.07 3.98
C ILE A 402 18.44 36.18 2.72
N ARG A 403 19.08 36.31 1.56
CA ARG A 403 18.38 36.34 0.26
C ARG A 403 18.97 35.33 -0.70
N VAL A 404 18.11 34.70 -1.49
CA VAL A 404 18.47 33.82 -2.59
C VAL A 404 17.77 34.31 -3.85
N ALA A 405 18.55 34.50 -4.91
CA ALA A 405 18.06 34.86 -6.23
C ALA A 405 18.60 33.91 -7.29
N ALA A 406 17.87 33.78 -8.41
CA ALA A 406 18.38 33.13 -9.60
C ALA A 406 19.55 33.97 -10.16
N ALA A 407 20.70 33.35 -10.40
CA ALA A 407 21.91 34.07 -10.82
C ALA A 407 21.80 34.66 -12.24
N LYS A 408 20.95 34.08 -13.10
CA LYS A 408 20.80 34.47 -14.51
C LYS A 408 20.10 35.82 -14.69
N ASP A 409 19.01 36.06 -13.95
CA ASP A 409 18.14 37.23 -14.09
C ASP A 409 17.97 38.02 -12.78
N ASN A 410 18.65 37.60 -11.72
CA ASN A 410 18.57 38.18 -10.37
C ASN A 410 17.15 38.20 -9.80
N LYS A 411 16.27 37.30 -10.27
CA LYS A 411 14.93 37.14 -9.72
C LYS A 411 15.03 36.57 -8.31
N GLU A 412 14.47 37.28 -7.33
CA GLU A 412 14.41 36.82 -5.95
C GLU A 412 13.51 35.57 -5.85
N ILE A 413 14.05 34.52 -5.23
CA ILE A 413 13.37 33.24 -5.02
C ILE A 413 12.96 33.10 -3.55
N TYR A 414 13.82 33.56 -2.64
CA TYR A 414 13.60 33.50 -1.20
C TYR A 414 14.28 34.67 -0.51
N ALA A 415 13.60 35.27 0.45
CA ALA A 415 14.18 36.26 1.34
C ALA A 415 13.62 36.08 2.75
N THR A 416 14.47 36.18 3.74
CA THR A 416 14.06 36.12 5.14
C THR A 416 14.97 36.97 6.02
N THR A 417 14.46 37.30 7.21
CA THR A 417 15.17 38.05 8.22
C THR A 417 15.05 37.34 9.56
N LEU A 418 16.18 37.10 10.22
CA LEU A 418 16.21 36.81 11.64
C LEU A 418 16.23 38.15 12.36
N ASP A 419 15.08 38.58 12.89
CA ASP A 419 14.95 39.92 13.44
C ASP A 419 15.27 39.95 14.94
N ARG A 420 16.27 40.75 15.30
CA ARG A 420 16.64 41.08 16.69
C ARG A 420 16.65 39.86 17.63
N ILE A 421 17.33 38.79 17.24
CA ILE A 421 17.50 37.60 18.08
C ILE A 421 18.34 37.98 19.30
N LYS A 422 17.73 37.81 20.48
CA LYS A 422 18.28 38.32 21.74
C LYS A 422 19.28 37.35 22.38
N GLY A 423 20.48 37.85 22.67
CA GLY A 423 21.46 37.23 23.57
C GLY A 423 21.57 37.96 24.90
N PHE A 424 22.04 37.26 25.92
CA PHE A 424 22.32 37.75 27.26
C PHE A 424 23.57 37.07 27.83
N SER A 425 24.47 37.85 28.41
CA SER A 425 25.63 37.30 29.12
C SER A 425 26.21 38.33 30.09
N LEU A 426 27.37 38.02 30.69
CA LEU A 426 28.07 38.90 31.64
C LEU A 426 28.86 40.04 30.95
N ASP A 427 28.96 40.02 29.62
CA ASP A 427 29.57 41.06 28.80
C ASP A 427 28.96 41.06 27.38
N TYR A 428 29.17 42.15 26.61
CA TYR A 428 28.62 42.30 25.27
C TYR A 428 29.16 41.29 24.24
N GLU A 429 30.41 40.83 24.36
CA GLU A 429 31.02 39.88 23.42
C GLU A 429 30.39 38.49 23.58
N ARG A 430 30.33 37.99 24.81
CA ARG A 430 29.68 36.72 25.13
C ARG A 430 28.17 36.78 24.86
N SER A 431 27.54 37.91 25.16
CA SER A 431 26.12 38.14 24.82
C SER A 431 25.91 38.08 23.31
N SER A 432 26.79 38.71 22.52
CA SER A 432 26.74 38.65 21.05
C SER A 432 26.92 37.21 20.57
N GLN A 433 27.85 36.45 21.15
CA GLN A 433 28.05 35.06 20.77
C GLN A 433 26.80 34.21 21.07
N GLU A 434 26.16 34.42 22.22
CA GLU A 434 24.92 33.75 22.58
C GLU A 434 23.76 34.12 21.63
N ALA A 435 23.63 35.40 21.24
CA ALA A 435 22.65 35.85 20.26
C ALA A 435 22.85 35.18 18.89
N TYR A 436 24.11 35.04 18.44
CA TYR A 436 24.45 34.32 17.22
C TYR A 436 24.10 32.83 17.33
N ASN A 437 24.40 32.18 18.46
CA ASN A 437 24.05 30.77 18.68
C ASN A 437 22.54 30.54 18.63
N LYS A 438 21.75 31.39 19.30
CA LYS A 438 20.28 31.35 19.21
C LYS A 438 19.77 31.59 17.79
N SER A 439 20.43 32.47 17.04
CA SER A 439 20.09 32.71 15.63
C SER A 439 20.27 31.46 14.79
N LEU A 440 21.31 30.64 15.06
CA LEU A 440 21.51 29.35 14.39
C LEU A 440 20.39 28.36 14.71
N GLU A 441 19.89 28.32 15.94
CA GLU A 441 18.77 27.44 16.31
C GLU A 441 17.48 27.78 15.54
N VAL A 442 17.14 29.08 15.45
CA VAL A 442 15.97 29.56 14.68
C VAL A 442 16.17 29.27 13.19
N LEU A 443 17.36 29.57 12.67
CA LEU A 443 17.73 29.30 11.29
C LEU A 443 17.53 27.82 10.93
N GLU A 444 17.98 26.90 11.78
CA GLU A 444 17.90 25.46 11.52
C GLU A 444 16.49 24.88 11.60
N LYS A 445 15.73 25.30 12.61
CA LYS A 445 14.39 24.74 12.85
C LYS A 445 13.35 25.26 11.87
N GLU A 446 13.48 26.52 11.46
CA GLU A 446 12.41 27.21 10.71
C GLU A 446 12.88 27.62 9.31
N LYS A 447 13.98 28.37 9.21
CA LYS A 447 14.30 29.09 7.97
C LYS A 447 15.03 28.26 6.93
N LEU A 448 15.89 27.32 7.32
CA LEU A 448 16.57 26.44 6.38
C LEU A 448 15.63 25.48 5.63
N PRO A 449 14.64 24.84 6.28
CA PRO A 449 13.62 24.07 5.56
C PRO A 449 12.79 24.91 4.58
N GLU A 450 12.35 26.12 4.98
CA GLU A 450 11.64 27.06 4.11
C GLU A 450 12.48 27.46 2.89
N LEU A 451 13.75 27.83 3.13
CA LEU A 451 14.71 28.20 2.09
C LEU A 451 14.87 27.05 1.09
N LEU A 452 15.13 25.83 1.57
CA LEU A 452 15.36 24.66 0.72
C LEU A 452 14.14 24.34 -0.15
N ASN A 453 12.94 24.39 0.43
CA ASN A 453 11.70 24.16 -0.31
C ASN A 453 11.50 25.22 -1.40
N SER A 454 11.84 26.47 -1.13
CA SER A 454 11.68 27.57 -2.09
C SER A 454 12.65 27.47 -3.26
N ILE A 455 13.90 27.07 -3.01
CA ILE A 455 14.94 26.97 -4.07
C ILE A 455 14.85 25.69 -4.91
N LEU A 456 14.09 24.69 -4.46
CA LEU A 456 13.82 23.44 -5.19
C LEU A 456 12.55 23.48 -6.04
N GLN A 457 11.75 24.54 -5.91
CA GLN A 457 10.68 24.87 -6.86
C GLN A 457 11.28 25.58 -8.08
#